data_AF-A0A844BCC1-F1
#
_entry.id   AF-A0A844BCC1-F1
#
_cell.length_a   1.000
_cell.length_b   1.000
_cell.length_c   1.000
_cell.angle_alpha   90.00
_cell.angle_beta   90.00
_cell.angle_gamma   90.00
#
_symmetry.space_group_name_H-M   'P 1'
#
loop_
_entity.id
_entity.type
_entity.pdbx_description
1 polymer ?
#
loop_
_entity_poly.entity_id
_entity_poly.type
_entity_poly.pdbx_seq_one_letter_code
_entity_poly.pdbx_strand_id
1 'polypeptide(L)'
;MKQKLIAALTVVLAGFFAAPAWSQPEAPGVARLTDLVVRTLPVGDIFQVFLDKDPNWPLADKVNRVSTEQFTCLRQRLSKPGFLDQRSAAAAAFAKRYPEAVEPSISVLEGGGAEVFSAAIGAGLTEARSGNKSDYGSVAERFSPLQMSAFVELVGDPKHKALRELIGIDDVLSLGAGKEENAARGRAKGELIAIKLMFAAMDHCKVPLAAIR
;
A
#
# COMPACT_ATOMS: atom_id res chain seq x y z
N MET A 1 57.73 -56.54 8.17
CA MET A 1 56.46 -56.72 8.91
C MET A 1 56.00 -55.37 9.46
N LYS A 2 54.94 -54.84 8.85
CA LYS A 2 53.94 -53.84 9.28
C LYS A 2 54.26 -52.92 10.49
N GLN A 3 54.58 -51.65 10.18
CA GLN A 3 54.44 -50.49 11.07
C GLN A 3 52.95 -50.08 11.15
N LYS A 4 52.42 -49.94 12.37
CA LYS A 4 51.08 -49.42 12.64
C LYS A 4 51.14 -47.90 12.76
N LEU A 5 50.49 -47.18 11.85
CA LEU A 5 50.20 -45.76 11.99
C LEU A 5 48.81 -45.60 12.62
N ILE A 6 48.77 -45.02 13.80
CA ILE A 6 47.57 -44.50 14.46
C ILE A 6 47.44 -43.05 14.02
N ALA A 7 46.48 -42.75 13.15
CA ALA A 7 46.11 -41.39 12.79
C ALA A 7 44.87 -40.99 13.61
N ALA A 8 45.07 -40.10 14.58
CA ALA A 8 44.01 -39.44 15.32
C ALA A 8 43.30 -38.43 14.40
N LEU A 9 42.01 -38.65 14.16
CA LEU A 9 41.16 -37.74 13.40
C LEU A 9 40.43 -36.82 14.39
N THR A 10 40.98 -35.63 14.63
CA THR A 10 40.34 -34.59 15.45
C THR A 10 39.34 -33.82 14.56
N VAL A 11 38.06 -34.12 14.69
CA VAL A 11 36.97 -33.37 14.05
C VAL A 11 36.69 -32.11 14.88
N VAL A 12 37.12 -30.95 14.39
CA VAL A 12 36.73 -29.65 14.94
C VAL A 12 35.33 -29.31 14.43
N LEU A 13 34.30 -29.55 15.25
CA LEU A 13 32.97 -28.96 15.04
C LEU A 13 33.06 -27.45 15.33
N ALA A 14 33.28 -26.65 14.30
CA ALA A 14 33.02 -25.22 14.34
C ALA A 14 31.50 -25.01 14.33
N GLY A 15 30.90 -24.91 15.51
CA GLY A 15 29.52 -24.48 15.66
C GLY A 15 29.34 -23.06 15.13
N PHE A 16 28.71 -22.94 13.96
CA PHE A 16 28.14 -21.69 13.49
C PHE A 16 27.01 -21.30 14.44
N PHE A 17 27.34 -20.52 15.48
CA PHE A 17 26.35 -19.74 16.19
C PHE A 17 25.86 -18.65 15.24
N ALA A 18 24.80 -18.94 14.49
CA ALA A 18 23.99 -17.91 13.86
C ALA A 18 23.47 -17.02 14.99
N ALA A 19 24.09 -15.86 15.18
CA ALA A 19 23.57 -14.85 16.09
C ALA A 19 22.11 -14.59 15.66
N PRO A 20 21.14 -14.61 16.60
CA PRO A 20 19.78 -14.25 16.27
C PRO A 20 19.82 -12.86 15.63
N ALA A 21 19.22 -12.70 14.46
CA ALA A 21 19.06 -11.40 13.85
C ALA A 21 18.20 -10.57 14.80
N TRP A 22 18.84 -9.75 15.64
CA TRP A 22 18.16 -8.79 16.49
C TRP A 22 17.45 -7.85 15.53
N SER A 23 16.14 -8.04 15.38
CA SER A 23 15.26 -7.13 14.66
C SER A 23 15.49 -5.75 15.24
N GLN A 24 16.08 -4.86 14.44
CA GLN A 24 16.27 -3.47 14.83
C GLN A 24 14.91 -2.94 15.30
N PRO A 25 14.83 -2.22 16.43
CA PRO A 25 13.59 -1.62 16.87
C PRO A 25 12.99 -0.84 15.71
N GLU A 26 11.74 -1.14 15.35
CA GLU A 26 11.03 -0.39 14.33
C GLU A 26 11.05 1.09 14.73
N ALA A 27 11.40 1.97 13.79
CA ALA A 27 11.50 3.39 14.11
C ALA A 27 10.15 3.87 14.69
N PRO A 28 10.15 4.67 15.78
CA PRO A 28 8.93 5.15 16.39
C PRO A 28 7.98 5.75 15.34
N GLY A 29 6.72 5.34 15.36
CA GLY A 29 5.69 5.88 14.47
C GLY A 29 5.53 5.20 13.10
N VAL A 30 6.40 4.28 12.67
CA VAL A 30 6.24 3.59 11.36
C VAL A 30 4.95 2.78 11.28
N ALA A 31 4.67 1.94 12.28
CA ALA A 31 3.43 1.17 12.33
C ALA A 31 2.18 2.08 12.32
N ARG A 32 2.22 3.18 13.09
CA ARG A 32 1.14 4.18 13.17
C ARG A 32 0.93 4.90 11.84
N LEU A 33 2.02 5.38 11.21
CA LEU A 33 1.99 6.00 9.89
C LEU A 33 1.47 5.01 8.84
N THR A 34 1.86 3.75 8.93
CA THR A 34 1.38 2.68 8.04
C THR A 34 -0.14 2.53 8.13
N ASP A 35 -0.70 2.40 9.34
CA ASP A 35 -2.16 2.30 9.54
C ASP A 35 -2.89 3.50 8.95
N LEU A 36 -2.38 4.71 9.18
CA LEU A 36 -2.97 5.93 8.67
C LEU A 36 -2.90 6.02 7.14
N VAL A 37 -1.78 5.60 6.52
CA VAL A 37 -1.63 5.56 5.07
C VAL A 37 -2.61 4.56 4.44
N VAL A 38 -2.74 3.35 4.98
CA VAL A 38 -3.69 2.36 4.45
C VAL A 38 -5.14 2.78 4.68
N ARG A 39 -5.45 3.50 5.77
CA ARG A 39 -6.78 4.06 6.02
C ARG A 39 -7.12 5.17 5.02
N THR A 40 -6.15 6.02 4.70
CA THR A 40 -6.32 7.14 3.75
C THR A 40 -6.65 6.62 2.34
N LEU A 41 -5.93 5.60 1.88
CA LEU A 41 -6.12 4.99 0.56
C LEU A 41 -6.45 3.50 0.74
N PRO A 42 -7.75 3.14 0.94
CA PRO A 42 -8.17 1.79 1.36
C PRO A 42 -8.18 0.76 0.21
N VAL A 43 -7.11 0.73 -0.59
CA VAL A 43 -6.98 -0.19 -1.75
C VAL A 43 -6.96 -1.65 -1.32
N GLY A 44 -6.38 -1.95 -0.15
CA GLY A 44 -6.41 -3.29 0.42
C GLY A 44 -7.84 -3.83 0.63
N ASP A 45 -8.76 -2.99 1.12
CA ASP A 45 -10.17 -3.36 1.29
C ASP A 45 -10.86 -3.58 -0.06
N ILE A 46 -10.55 -2.75 -1.06
CA ILE A 46 -11.05 -2.92 -2.43
C ILE A 46 -10.60 -4.26 -3.01
N PHE A 47 -9.32 -4.60 -2.86
CA PHE A 47 -8.77 -5.88 -3.31
C PHE A 47 -9.43 -7.07 -2.60
N GLN A 48 -9.67 -6.96 -1.29
CA GLN A 48 -10.35 -8.02 -0.56
C GLN A 48 -11.76 -8.28 -1.11
N VAL A 49 -12.52 -7.22 -1.43
CA VAL A 49 -13.84 -7.35 -2.07
C VAL A 49 -13.76 -8.10 -3.41
N PHE A 50 -12.71 -7.89 -4.21
CA PHE A 50 -12.53 -8.63 -5.46
C PHE A 50 -12.14 -10.09 -5.22
N LEU A 51 -11.21 -10.34 -4.29
CA LEU A 51 -10.79 -11.70 -3.92
C LEU A 51 -11.94 -12.56 -3.41
N ASP A 52 -12.86 -11.97 -2.63
CA ASP A 52 -14.02 -12.64 -2.05
C ASP A 52 -15.11 -12.93 -3.09
N LYS A 53 -15.21 -12.09 -4.14
CA LYS A 53 -16.23 -12.22 -5.19
C LYS A 53 -15.81 -13.13 -6.34
N ASP A 54 -14.54 -13.11 -6.71
CA ASP A 54 -14.03 -13.83 -7.87
C ASP A 54 -12.80 -14.68 -7.49
N PRO A 55 -12.95 -16.02 -7.46
CA PRO A 55 -11.84 -16.92 -7.18
C PRO A 55 -10.74 -16.87 -8.24
N ASN A 56 -11.03 -16.36 -9.44
CA ASN A 56 -10.09 -16.24 -10.55
C ASN A 56 -9.44 -14.84 -10.64
N TRP A 57 -9.89 -13.87 -9.85
CA TRP A 57 -9.21 -12.58 -9.75
C TRP A 57 -7.77 -12.76 -9.24
N PRO A 58 -6.76 -12.02 -9.77
CA PRO A 58 -6.86 -10.89 -10.71
C PRO A 58 -6.82 -11.25 -12.20
N LEU A 59 -6.74 -12.54 -12.56
CA LEU A 59 -6.52 -12.97 -13.95
C LEU A 59 -7.79 -13.34 -14.71
N ALA A 60 -8.92 -13.51 -14.01
CA ALA A 60 -10.21 -13.88 -14.58
C ALA A 60 -10.10 -15.15 -15.46
N ASP A 61 -10.40 -15.07 -16.75
CA ASP A 61 -10.33 -16.19 -17.69
C ASP A 61 -8.88 -16.63 -18.03
N LYS A 62 -7.86 -15.88 -17.59
CA LYS A 62 -6.45 -16.11 -17.89
C LYS A 62 -5.69 -16.88 -16.78
N VAL A 63 -6.36 -17.39 -15.76
CA VAL A 63 -5.72 -18.14 -14.66
C VAL A 63 -4.91 -19.35 -15.17
N ASN A 64 -5.36 -19.99 -16.25
CA ASN A 64 -4.66 -21.13 -16.87
C ASN A 64 -3.37 -20.74 -17.62
N ARG A 65 -3.04 -19.44 -17.72
CA ARG A 65 -1.80 -18.95 -18.35
C ARG A 65 -0.63 -18.80 -17.37
N VAL A 66 -0.84 -19.11 -16.10
CA VAL A 66 0.16 -19.04 -15.05
C VAL A 66 0.17 -20.34 -14.24
N SER A 67 1.28 -20.60 -13.55
CA SER A 67 1.34 -21.68 -12.56
C SER A 67 0.46 -21.38 -11.34
N THR A 68 0.10 -22.43 -10.60
CA THR A 68 -0.65 -22.30 -9.34
C THR A 68 0.11 -21.43 -8.34
N GLU A 69 1.43 -21.58 -8.24
CA GLU A 69 2.28 -20.80 -7.34
C GLU A 69 2.27 -19.30 -7.69
N GLN A 70 2.38 -18.97 -8.98
CA GLN A 70 2.28 -17.60 -9.47
C GLN A 70 0.91 -16.98 -9.15
N PHE A 71 -0.16 -17.73 -9.37
CA PHE A 71 -1.52 -17.27 -9.11
C PHE A 71 -1.78 -17.04 -7.62
N THR A 72 -1.38 -17.99 -6.77
CA THR A 72 -1.48 -17.86 -5.31
C THR A 72 -0.67 -16.66 -4.80
N CYS A 73 0.56 -16.47 -5.29
CA CYS A 73 1.37 -15.31 -4.97
C CYS A 73 0.68 -14.00 -5.38
N LEU A 74 0.14 -13.92 -6.61
CA LEU A 74 -0.58 -12.73 -7.08
C LEU A 74 -1.75 -12.38 -6.17
N ARG A 75 -2.60 -13.36 -5.84
CA ARG A 75 -3.74 -13.18 -4.93
C ARG A 75 -3.30 -12.70 -3.56
N GLN A 76 -2.21 -13.25 -3.01
CA GLN A 76 -1.66 -12.82 -1.72
C GLN A 76 -1.12 -11.39 -1.77
N ARG A 77 -0.36 -11.01 -2.82
CA ARG A 77 0.19 -9.65 -2.96
C ARG A 77 -0.89 -8.61 -3.19
N LEU A 78 -1.96 -8.98 -3.90
CA LEU A 78 -3.10 -8.13 -4.19
C LEU A 78 -4.26 -8.43 -3.22
N SER A 79 -3.95 -8.49 -1.92
CA SER A 79 -4.93 -8.66 -0.85
C SER A 79 -4.82 -7.52 0.16
N LYS A 80 -5.74 -7.46 1.13
CA LYS A 80 -5.60 -6.50 2.24
C LYS A 80 -4.28 -6.68 3.01
N PRO A 81 -3.89 -7.90 3.46
CA PRO A 81 -2.57 -8.12 4.07
C PRO A 81 -1.41 -7.76 3.14
N GLY A 82 -1.49 -8.13 1.86
CA GLY A 82 -0.45 -7.84 0.88
C GLY A 82 -0.25 -6.35 0.64
N PHE A 83 -1.32 -5.56 0.67
CA PHE A 83 -1.25 -4.10 0.58
C PHE A 83 -0.66 -3.47 1.85
N LEU A 84 -1.04 -3.96 3.03
CA LEU A 84 -0.49 -3.51 4.31
C LEU A 84 1.03 -3.71 4.37
N ASP A 85 1.52 -4.89 4.00
CA ASP A 85 2.95 -5.21 3.93
C ASP A 85 3.70 -4.24 3.00
N GLN A 86 3.18 -4.00 1.80
CA GLN A 86 3.77 -3.05 0.85
C GLN A 86 3.81 -1.62 1.41
N ARG A 87 2.75 -1.19 2.11
CA ARG A 87 2.71 0.15 2.71
C ARG A 87 3.62 0.26 3.94
N SER A 88 3.78 -0.81 4.72
CA SER A 88 4.73 -0.84 5.84
C SER A 88 6.16 -0.61 5.38
N ALA A 89 6.59 -1.32 4.32
CA ALA A 89 7.91 -1.11 3.72
C ALA A 89 8.10 0.33 3.19
N ALA A 90 7.05 0.91 2.57
CA ALA A 90 7.09 2.28 2.07
C ALA A 90 7.15 3.32 3.21
N ALA A 91 6.39 3.12 4.30
CA ALA A 91 6.40 3.98 5.47
C ALA A 91 7.75 3.92 6.20
N ALA A 92 8.36 2.73 6.31
CA ALA A 92 9.71 2.58 6.85
C ALA A 92 10.75 3.34 6.01
N ALA A 93 10.66 3.23 4.68
CA ALA A 93 11.53 3.98 3.76
C ALA A 93 11.31 5.50 3.87
N PHE A 94 10.06 5.94 4.04
CA PHE A 94 9.70 7.33 4.29
C PHE A 94 10.31 7.84 5.59
N ALA A 95 10.11 7.14 6.71
CA ALA A 95 10.62 7.53 8.02
C ALA A 95 12.16 7.60 8.05
N LYS A 96 12.83 6.71 7.32
CA LYS A 96 14.28 6.75 7.14
C LYS A 96 14.74 7.97 6.34
N ARG A 97 13.98 8.36 5.31
CA ARG A 97 14.35 9.45 4.38
C ARG A 97 13.97 10.83 4.92
N TYR A 98 12.87 10.93 5.65
CA TYR A 98 12.29 12.17 6.16
C TYR A 98 11.90 12.04 7.64
N PRO A 99 12.88 11.80 8.54
CA PRO A 99 12.59 11.56 9.96
C PRO A 99 11.82 12.72 10.61
N GLU A 100 12.11 13.96 10.22
CA GLU A 100 11.44 15.17 10.70
C GLU A 100 9.99 15.31 10.20
N ALA A 101 9.62 14.60 9.14
CA ALA A 101 8.29 14.67 8.55
C ALA A 101 7.31 13.61 9.11
N VAL A 102 7.79 12.64 9.90
CA VAL A 102 6.97 11.53 10.40
C VAL A 102 5.85 12.02 11.32
N GLU A 103 6.18 12.75 12.38
CA GLU A 103 5.16 13.24 13.33
C GLU A 103 4.19 14.26 12.71
N PRO A 104 4.65 15.26 11.90
CA PRO A 104 3.74 16.12 11.16
C PRO A 104 2.80 15.36 10.22
N SER A 105 3.30 14.29 9.59
CA SER A 105 2.49 13.44 8.71
C SER A 105 1.43 12.67 9.49
N ILE A 106 1.80 12.08 10.64
CA ILE A 106 0.86 11.41 11.53
C ILE A 106 -0.22 12.40 12.00
N SER A 107 0.21 13.58 12.44
CA SER A 107 -0.69 14.61 12.97
C SER A 107 -1.74 15.07 11.96
N VAL A 108 -1.37 15.34 10.70
CA VAL A 108 -2.34 15.77 9.67
C VAL A 108 -3.31 14.65 9.30
N LEU A 109 -2.84 13.39 9.28
CA LEU A 109 -3.69 12.24 8.96
C LEU A 109 -4.70 11.96 10.07
N GLU A 110 -4.26 11.97 11.33
CA GLU A 110 -5.12 11.77 12.50
C GLU A 110 -6.03 12.95 12.78
N GLY A 111 -5.60 14.16 12.45
CA GLY A 111 -6.42 15.36 12.56
C GLY A 111 -7.65 15.35 11.66
N GLY A 112 -7.75 14.39 10.73
CA GLY A 112 -8.91 14.18 9.86
C GLY A 112 -8.56 13.93 8.40
N GLY A 113 -7.31 14.21 7.99
CA GLY A 113 -6.89 14.06 6.60
C GLY A 113 -7.11 12.65 6.05
N ALA A 114 -6.83 11.61 6.84
CA ALA A 114 -7.03 10.23 6.43
C ALA A 114 -8.53 9.89 6.26
N GLU A 115 -9.35 10.29 7.23
CA GLU A 115 -10.77 9.92 7.29
C GLU A 115 -11.60 10.62 6.19
N VAL A 116 -11.39 11.93 6.02
CA VAL A 116 -12.07 12.72 4.97
C VAL A 116 -11.70 12.21 3.59
N PHE A 117 -10.41 11.95 3.33
CA PHE A 117 -9.95 11.45 2.04
C PHE A 117 -10.50 10.05 1.74
N SER A 118 -10.47 9.15 2.73
CA SER A 118 -11.02 7.79 2.60
C SER A 118 -12.53 7.81 2.31
N ALA A 119 -13.28 8.70 2.96
CA ALA A 119 -14.71 8.87 2.71
C ALA A 119 -14.99 9.39 1.29
N ALA A 120 -14.15 10.28 0.76
CA ALA A 120 -14.26 10.74 -0.63
C ALA A 120 -14.01 9.60 -1.62
N ILE A 121 -13.01 8.74 -1.37
CA ILE A 121 -12.80 7.52 -2.19
C ILE A 121 -14.01 6.59 -2.11
N GLY A 122 -14.53 6.34 -0.91
CA GLY A 122 -15.70 5.48 -0.70
C GLY A 122 -16.92 5.96 -1.47
N ALA A 123 -17.15 7.29 -1.51
CA ALA A 123 -18.18 7.90 -2.35
C ALA A 123 -17.91 7.64 -3.84
N GLY A 124 -16.69 7.93 -4.32
CA GLY A 124 -16.30 7.68 -5.71
C GLY A 124 -16.48 6.21 -6.15
N LEU A 125 -16.15 5.25 -5.28
CA LEU A 125 -16.38 3.82 -5.54
C LEU A 125 -17.88 3.47 -5.58
N THR A 126 -18.68 4.09 -4.73
CA THR A 126 -20.14 3.91 -4.73
C THR A 126 -20.76 4.45 -6.01
N GLU A 127 -20.31 5.61 -6.49
CA GLU A 127 -20.69 6.17 -7.78
C GLU A 127 -20.29 5.23 -8.93
N ALA A 128 -19.04 4.77 -8.96
CA ALA A 128 -18.56 3.86 -10.00
C ALA A 128 -19.33 2.53 -10.05
N ARG A 129 -19.77 2.00 -8.90
CA ARG A 129 -20.52 0.75 -8.83
C ARG A 129 -22.00 0.90 -9.16
N SER A 130 -22.63 1.99 -8.72
CA SER A 130 -24.07 2.20 -8.87
C SER A 130 -24.44 2.93 -10.17
N GLY A 131 -23.49 3.63 -10.79
CA GLY A 131 -23.74 4.56 -11.90
C GLY A 131 -24.36 5.89 -11.47
N ASN A 132 -24.72 6.05 -10.19
CA ASN A 132 -25.34 7.26 -9.66
C ASN A 132 -24.28 8.23 -9.15
N LYS A 133 -24.43 9.53 -9.46
CA LYS A 133 -23.52 10.57 -8.95
C LYS A 133 -23.53 10.60 -7.43
N SER A 134 -22.35 10.67 -6.82
CA SER A 134 -22.20 10.83 -5.38
C SER A 134 -22.47 12.26 -4.92
N ASP A 135 -23.15 12.38 -3.79
CA ASP A 135 -23.29 13.64 -3.07
C ASP A 135 -22.07 13.88 -2.17
N TYR A 136 -21.03 14.45 -2.76
CA TYR A 136 -19.82 14.85 -2.03
C TYR A 136 -20.09 15.98 -1.00
N GLY A 137 -21.21 16.72 -1.12
CA GLY A 137 -21.61 17.73 -0.13
C GLY A 137 -22.00 17.06 1.18
N SER A 138 -22.93 16.10 1.13
CA SER A 138 -23.29 15.29 2.31
C SER A 138 -22.12 14.47 2.87
N VAL A 139 -21.16 14.07 2.02
CA VAL A 139 -19.92 13.44 2.50
C VAL A 139 -19.13 14.41 3.39
N ALA A 140 -18.97 15.66 2.97
CA ALA A 140 -18.21 16.69 3.69
C ALA A 140 -18.91 17.15 4.99
N GLU A 141 -20.24 17.22 4.99
CA GLU A 141 -21.05 17.62 6.16
C GLU A 141 -20.89 16.71 7.39
N ARG A 142 -20.38 15.49 7.20
CA ARG A 142 -20.10 14.54 8.29
C ARG A 142 -18.87 14.89 9.11
N PHE A 143 -18.04 15.81 8.63
CA PHE A 143 -16.74 16.11 9.22
C PHE A 143 -16.74 17.48 9.91
N SER A 144 -16.04 17.55 11.03
CA SER A 144 -15.83 18.81 11.74
C SER A 144 -14.97 19.79 10.92
N PRO A 145 -15.05 21.11 11.20
CA PRO A 145 -14.16 22.09 10.57
C PRO A 145 -12.67 21.77 10.75
N LEU A 146 -12.28 21.19 11.90
CA LEU A 146 -10.90 20.78 12.16
C LEU A 146 -10.46 19.63 11.24
N GLN A 147 -11.31 18.62 11.05
CA GLN A 147 -11.03 17.51 10.13
C GLN A 147 -10.92 17.98 8.67
N MET A 148 -11.81 18.88 8.26
CA MET A 148 -11.75 19.48 6.92
C MET A 148 -10.50 20.35 6.75
N SER A 149 -10.08 21.08 7.78
CA SER A 149 -8.82 21.84 7.77
C SER A 149 -7.62 20.90 7.60
N ALA A 150 -7.56 19.79 8.35
CA ALA A 150 -6.49 18.81 8.21
C ALA A 150 -6.47 18.17 6.81
N PHE A 151 -7.64 17.92 6.22
CA PHE A 151 -7.73 17.46 4.83
C PHE A 151 -7.21 18.50 3.84
N VAL A 152 -7.63 19.77 3.96
CA VAL A 152 -7.15 20.86 3.09
C VAL A 152 -5.63 21.01 3.22
N GLU A 153 -5.10 20.92 4.44
CA GLU A 153 -3.67 20.94 4.72
C GLU A 153 -2.96 19.75 4.03
N LEU A 154 -3.48 18.53 4.20
CA LEU A 154 -2.93 17.32 3.57
C LEU A 154 -2.84 17.46 2.05
N VAL A 155 -3.86 18.02 1.39
CA VAL A 155 -3.92 18.07 -0.08
C VAL A 155 -3.23 19.30 -0.67
N GLY A 156 -3.18 20.42 0.07
CA GLY A 156 -2.75 21.72 -0.44
C GLY A 156 -1.39 22.20 0.08
N ASP A 157 -1.00 21.86 1.30
CA ASP A 157 0.22 22.40 1.91
C ASP A 157 1.47 21.75 1.26
N PRO A 158 2.43 22.54 0.73
CA PRO A 158 3.67 22.02 0.17
C PRO A 158 4.48 21.15 1.15
N LYS A 159 4.39 21.38 2.47
CA LYS A 159 5.14 20.61 3.47
C LYS A 159 4.75 19.12 3.49
N HIS A 160 3.51 18.79 3.08
CA HIS A 160 3.01 17.42 3.03
C HIS A 160 3.19 16.74 1.67
N LYS A 161 4.00 17.31 0.76
CA LYS A 161 4.24 16.73 -0.57
C LYS A 161 4.79 15.31 -0.50
N ALA A 162 5.81 15.07 0.32
CA ALA A 162 6.41 13.74 0.48
C ALA A 162 5.41 12.72 1.06
N LEU A 163 4.50 13.17 1.94
CA LEU A 163 3.43 12.34 2.46
C LEU A 163 2.41 11.98 1.37
N ARG A 164 1.98 12.96 0.55
CA ARG A 164 1.07 12.69 -0.58
C ARG A 164 1.68 11.68 -1.56
N GLU A 165 2.99 11.75 -1.82
CA GLU A 165 3.73 10.78 -2.62
C GLU A 165 3.73 9.38 -1.97
N LEU A 166 3.95 9.29 -0.65
CA LEU A 166 3.89 8.03 0.10
C LEU A 166 2.51 7.35 -0.01
N ILE A 167 1.45 8.15 0.16
CA ILE A 167 0.06 7.68 0.01
C ILE A 167 -0.24 7.34 -1.46
N GLY A 168 0.40 8.03 -2.40
CA GLY A 168 0.15 7.90 -3.84
C GLY A 168 -0.97 8.81 -4.35
N ILE A 169 -1.21 9.92 -3.67
CA ILE A 169 -2.24 10.92 -4.00
C ILE A 169 -1.65 12.26 -4.44
N ASP A 170 -0.36 12.27 -4.78
CA ASP A 170 0.28 13.38 -5.46
C ASP A 170 -0.54 13.74 -6.71
N ASP A 171 -0.83 15.04 -6.84
CA ASP A 171 -1.57 15.63 -7.96
C ASP A 171 -2.98 15.05 -8.19
N VAL A 172 -3.62 14.44 -7.19
CA VAL A 172 -5.02 13.97 -7.33
C VAL A 172 -6.00 15.15 -7.34
N LEU A 173 -5.74 16.14 -6.50
CA LEU A 173 -6.60 17.30 -6.32
C LEU A 173 -5.87 18.59 -6.70
N SER A 174 -6.57 19.47 -7.41
CA SER A 174 -6.17 20.84 -7.63
C SER A 174 -7.21 21.76 -6.98
N LEU A 175 -6.76 22.62 -6.06
CA LEU A 175 -7.63 23.55 -5.34
C LEU A 175 -8.25 24.61 -6.25
N GLY A 176 -7.66 24.86 -7.43
CA GLY A 176 -8.21 25.77 -8.44
C GLY A 176 -9.12 25.09 -9.48
N ALA A 177 -9.21 23.76 -9.46
CA ALA A 177 -10.00 23.00 -10.43
C ALA A 177 -11.44 22.79 -9.97
N GLY A 178 -12.36 22.68 -10.93
CA GLY A 178 -13.76 22.35 -10.66
C GLY A 178 -13.97 20.90 -10.18
N LYS A 179 -15.16 20.62 -9.64
CA LYS A 179 -15.55 19.28 -9.16
C LYS A 179 -15.37 18.18 -10.22
N GLU A 180 -15.80 18.44 -11.45
CA GLU A 180 -15.73 17.45 -12.53
C GLU A 180 -14.29 17.14 -12.96
N GLU A 181 -13.44 18.17 -13.03
CA GLU A 181 -12.03 18.02 -13.33
C GLU A 181 -11.30 17.23 -12.23
N ASN A 182 -11.52 17.58 -10.96
CA ASN A 182 -10.96 16.84 -9.84
C ASN A 182 -11.47 15.38 -9.79
N ALA A 183 -12.73 15.13 -10.14
CA ALA A 183 -13.25 13.77 -10.26
C ALA A 183 -12.57 12.97 -11.38
N ALA A 184 -12.34 13.59 -12.54
CA ALA A 184 -11.61 12.97 -13.65
C ALA A 184 -10.17 12.65 -13.29
N ARG A 185 -9.46 13.58 -12.63
CA ARG A 185 -8.10 13.40 -12.11
C ARG A 185 -8.04 12.26 -11.09
N GLY A 186 -9.00 12.21 -10.17
CA GLY A 186 -9.13 11.13 -9.18
C GLY A 186 -9.30 9.76 -9.83
N ARG A 187 -10.17 9.63 -10.83
CA ARG A 187 -10.35 8.38 -11.59
C ARG A 187 -9.07 7.94 -12.30
N ALA A 188 -8.45 8.84 -13.07
CA ALA A 188 -7.22 8.55 -13.80
C ALA A 188 -6.08 8.14 -12.84
N LYS A 189 -5.96 8.79 -11.67
CA LYS A 189 -5.00 8.37 -10.66
C LYS A 189 -5.33 6.99 -10.09
N GLY A 190 -6.59 6.72 -9.76
CA GLY A 190 -7.03 5.43 -9.24
C GLY A 190 -6.67 4.27 -10.19
N GLU A 191 -6.92 4.46 -11.49
CA GLU A 191 -6.53 3.51 -12.53
C GLU A 191 -5.01 3.31 -12.57
N LEU A 192 -4.23 4.40 -12.56
CA LEU A 192 -2.77 4.32 -12.56
C LEU A 192 -2.23 3.61 -11.31
N ILE A 193 -2.80 3.85 -10.13
CA ILE A 193 -2.44 3.16 -8.88
C ILE A 193 -2.72 1.66 -9.03
N ALA A 194 -3.91 1.28 -9.51
CA ALA A 194 -4.27 -0.12 -9.70
C ALA A 194 -3.31 -0.83 -10.67
N ILE A 195 -2.98 -0.18 -11.80
CA ILE A 195 -2.03 -0.70 -12.79
C ILE A 195 -0.63 -0.87 -12.18
N LYS A 196 -0.13 0.14 -11.45
CA LYS A 196 1.19 0.07 -10.79
C LYS A 196 1.26 -1.06 -9.78
N LEU A 197 0.21 -1.22 -8.96
CA LEU A 197 0.14 -2.30 -7.97
C LEU A 197 0.07 -3.68 -8.65
N MET A 198 -0.69 -3.80 -9.74
CA MET A 198 -0.75 -5.03 -10.53
C MET A 198 0.63 -5.40 -11.07
N PHE A 199 1.33 -4.47 -11.72
CA PHE A 199 2.65 -4.75 -12.28
C PHE A 199 3.70 -5.04 -11.20
N ALA A 200 3.67 -4.33 -10.08
CA ALA A 200 4.55 -4.62 -8.95
C ALA A 200 4.30 -6.04 -8.38
N ALA A 201 3.04 -6.45 -8.28
CA ALA A 201 2.69 -7.81 -7.85
C ALA A 201 3.15 -8.86 -8.88
N MET A 202 2.96 -8.60 -10.18
CA MET A 202 3.41 -9.50 -11.25
C MET A 202 4.94 -9.66 -11.26
N ASP A 203 5.69 -8.58 -11.15
CA ASP A 203 7.15 -8.65 -11.09
C ASP A 203 7.64 -9.43 -9.86
N HIS A 204 7.01 -9.19 -8.70
CA HIS A 204 7.31 -9.91 -7.47
C HIS A 204 7.01 -11.41 -7.61
N CYS A 205 5.85 -11.75 -8.17
CA CYS A 205 5.38 -13.13 -8.35
C CYS A 205 5.90 -13.79 -9.63
N LYS A 206 6.78 -13.13 -10.39
CA LYS A 206 7.36 -13.63 -11.65
C LYS A 206 6.32 -14.04 -12.68
N VAL A 207 5.21 -13.30 -12.76
CA VAL A 207 4.16 -13.52 -13.76
C VAL A 207 4.52 -12.77 -15.05
N PRO A 208 4.64 -13.44 -16.21
CA PRO A 208 5.00 -12.77 -17.45
C PRO A 208 3.87 -11.86 -17.94
N LEU A 209 4.22 -10.71 -18.52
CA LEU A 209 3.23 -9.78 -19.10
C LEU A 209 2.38 -10.43 -20.21
N ALA A 210 2.92 -11.42 -20.92
CA ALA A 210 2.17 -12.18 -21.92
C ALA A 210 0.96 -12.93 -21.34
N ALA A 211 0.96 -13.23 -20.03
CA ALA A 211 -0.16 -13.91 -19.38
C ALA A 211 -1.42 -13.04 -19.27
N ILE A 212 -1.29 -11.71 -19.28
CA ILE A 212 -2.43 -10.76 -19.16
C ILE A 212 -2.82 -10.11 -20.48
N ARG A 213 -2.07 -10.32 -21.57
CA ARG A 213 -2.41 -9.82 -22.91
C ARG A 213 -3.54 -10.60 -23.56
#